data_AF-A0A0R2Q1V8-F1
#
_entry.id   AF-A0A0R2Q1V8-F1
#
_cell.length_a   1.000
_cell.length_b   1.000
_cell.length_c   1.000
_cell.angle_alpha   90.00
_cell.angle_beta   90.00
_cell.angle_gamma   90.00
#
_symmetry.space_group_name_H-M   'P 1'
#
loop_
_entity.id
_entity.type
_entity.pdbx_description
1 polymer ?
#
loop_
_entity_poly.entity_id
_entity_poly.type
_entity_poly.pdbx_seq_one_letter_code
_entity_poly.pdbx_strand_id
1 'polypeptide(L)'
;EEDNVELIQARIAERLGVSRASVSEMIKRMEGEGLVNLSGPRIALTEQGQKLAEGIVRKHRLAECFLIDVLGLSWSTAHHEACKWEHVITDEVEVALSKMLGGPTACPHGNPIPGSGHSNMLLTPLNTIEVGDSFTVVRISEELEETAGALDTLEANKMLPGKVGTVSNRTTDGAVSVMMSDSAQSAPTAIDSFISSRLLVSTKK
;
A
#
# COMPACT_ATOMS: atom_id res chain seq x y z
N GLU A 1 3.62 -10.70 2.31
CA GLU A 1 3.06 -10.91 3.67
C GLU A 1 2.07 -9.83 4.07
N GLU A 2 2.20 -8.59 3.56
CA GLU A 2 1.37 -7.45 3.97
C GLU A 2 -0.15 -7.62 3.74
N ASP A 3 -0.57 -8.30 2.66
CA ASP A 3 -2.00 -8.49 2.34
C ASP A 3 -2.61 -9.79 2.90
N ASN A 4 -1.81 -10.66 3.53
CA ASN A 4 -2.25 -11.96 4.05
C ASN A 4 -2.97 -12.88 3.02
N VAL A 5 -2.58 -12.79 1.74
CA VAL A 5 -3.08 -13.61 0.63
C VAL A 5 -2.08 -14.73 0.31
N GLU A 6 -2.59 -15.93 -0.01
CA GLU A 6 -1.75 -17.05 -0.45
C GLU A 6 -1.04 -16.72 -1.78
N LEU A 7 0.30 -16.75 -1.76
CA LEU A 7 1.13 -16.46 -2.93
C LEU A 7 1.22 -17.71 -3.83
N ILE A 8 0.48 -17.68 -4.94
CA ILE A 8 0.51 -18.69 -6.00
C ILE A 8 0.83 -18.06 -7.36
N GLN A 9 1.47 -18.81 -8.25
CA GLN A 9 1.86 -18.32 -9.59
C GLN A 9 0.69 -17.72 -10.39
N ALA A 10 -0.51 -18.29 -10.24
CA ALA A 10 -1.70 -17.78 -10.90
C ALA A 10 -2.04 -16.33 -10.49
N ARG A 11 -1.81 -15.98 -9.22
CA ARG A 11 -2.04 -14.62 -8.70
C ARG A 11 -0.98 -13.64 -9.18
N ILE A 12 0.27 -14.08 -9.25
CA ILE A 12 1.38 -13.27 -9.80
C ILE A 12 1.11 -12.93 -11.27
N ALA A 13 0.66 -13.92 -12.06
CA ALA A 13 0.31 -13.72 -13.47
C ALA A 13 -0.83 -12.71 -13.65
N GLU A 14 -1.86 -12.80 -12.81
CA GLU A 14 -2.99 -11.86 -12.80
C GLU A 14 -2.54 -10.44 -12.43
N ARG A 15 -1.81 -10.27 -11.32
CA ARG A 15 -1.33 -8.96 -10.85
C ARG A 15 -0.38 -8.29 -11.84
N LEU A 16 0.57 -9.03 -12.40
CA LEU A 16 1.55 -8.48 -13.34
C LEU A 16 1.04 -8.38 -14.78
N GLY A 17 -0.15 -8.91 -15.09
CA GLY A 17 -0.70 -8.93 -16.45
C GLY A 17 0.13 -9.76 -17.45
N VAL A 18 0.85 -10.78 -16.99
CA VAL A 18 1.72 -11.64 -17.82
C VAL A 18 1.21 -13.07 -17.88
N SER A 19 1.72 -13.85 -18.84
CA SER A 19 1.31 -15.24 -19.00
C SER A 19 1.77 -16.11 -17.81
N ARG A 20 0.98 -17.12 -17.43
CA ARG A 20 1.40 -18.10 -16.41
C ARG A 20 2.71 -18.80 -16.77
N ALA A 21 2.96 -19.06 -18.05
CA ALA A 21 4.20 -19.65 -18.52
C ALA A 21 5.41 -18.75 -18.22
N SER A 22 5.28 -17.44 -18.49
CA SER A 22 6.32 -16.45 -18.18
C SER A 22 6.60 -16.36 -16.68
N VAL A 23 5.56 -16.41 -15.83
CA VAL A 23 5.74 -16.50 -14.37
C VAL A 23 6.48 -17.76 -13.99
N SER A 24 6.07 -18.94 -14.49
CA SER A 24 6.73 -20.20 -14.16
C SER A 24 8.20 -20.21 -14.57
N GLU A 25 8.55 -19.65 -15.73
CA GLU A 25 9.94 -19.51 -16.17
C GLU A 25 10.75 -18.58 -15.26
N MET A 26 10.20 -17.41 -14.90
CA MET A 26 10.88 -16.47 -14.01
C MET A 26 11.07 -17.03 -12.61
N ILE A 27 10.06 -17.71 -12.05
CA ILE A 27 10.15 -18.32 -10.73
C ILE A 27 11.23 -19.41 -10.68
N LYS A 28 11.35 -20.25 -11.72
CA LYS A 28 12.44 -21.25 -11.81
C LYS A 28 13.81 -20.58 -11.87
N ARG A 29 13.93 -19.46 -12.58
CA ARG A 29 15.17 -18.68 -12.61
C ARG A 29 15.52 -18.12 -11.24
N MET A 30 14.55 -17.48 -10.57
CA MET A 30 14.73 -16.95 -9.22
C MET A 30 15.08 -18.04 -8.20
N GLU A 31 14.52 -19.24 -8.33
CA GLU A 31 14.87 -20.41 -7.52
C GLU A 31 16.33 -20.84 -7.77
N GLY A 32 16.75 -20.90 -9.04
CA GLY A 32 18.14 -21.18 -9.42
C GLY A 32 19.14 -20.11 -8.94
N GLU A 33 18.69 -18.86 -8.77
CA GLU A 33 19.47 -17.76 -8.19
C GLU A 33 19.38 -17.71 -6.65
N GLY A 34 18.63 -18.61 -6.02
CA GLY A 34 18.50 -18.71 -4.56
C GLY A 34 17.65 -17.61 -3.92
N LEU A 35 16.79 -16.93 -4.70
CA LEU A 35 15.93 -15.84 -4.22
C LEU A 35 14.57 -16.34 -3.71
N VAL A 36 14.10 -17.47 -4.21
CA VAL A 36 12.83 -18.10 -3.78
C VAL A 36 13.01 -19.59 -3.53
N ASN A 37 12.14 -20.14 -2.69
CA ASN A 37 11.95 -21.57 -2.50
C ASN A 37 10.54 -21.98 -2.91
N LEU A 38 10.41 -23.12 -3.57
CA LEU A 38 9.12 -23.74 -3.87
C LEU A 38 8.79 -24.88 -2.91
N SER A 39 7.57 -24.87 -2.38
CA SER A 39 7.01 -25.98 -1.61
C SER A 39 5.63 -26.34 -2.16
N GLY A 40 5.61 -27.16 -3.22
CA GLY A 40 4.40 -27.43 -3.99
C GLY A 40 3.95 -26.19 -4.77
N PRO A 41 2.68 -25.74 -4.64
CA PRO A 41 2.19 -24.55 -5.34
C PRO A 41 2.63 -23.23 -4.67
N ARG A 42 3.22 -23.29 -3.46
CA ARG A 42 3.60 -22.11 -2.68
C ARG A 42 4.99 -21.64 -3.05
N ILE A 43 5.12 -20.33 -3.12
CA ILE A 43 6.38 -19.61 -3.34
C ILE A 43 6.71 -18.88 -2.04
N ALA A 44 7.95 -18.98 -1.57
CA ALA A 44 8.45 -18.22 -0.42
C ALA A 44 9.77 -17.55 -0.79
N LEU A 45 9.99 -16.32 -0.32
CA LEU A 45 11.29 -15.67 -0.43
C LEU A 45 12.31 -16.40 0.46
N THR A 46 13.55 -16.54 -0.02
CA THR A 46 14.68 -16.88 0.86
C THR A 46 15.08 -15.64 1.67
N GLU A 47 16.00 -15.78 2.62
CA GLU A 47 16.55 -14.60 3.31
C GLU A 47 17.19 -13.59 2.34
N GLN A 48 17.86 -14.09 1.29
CA GLN A 48 18.43 -13.25 0.25
C GLN A 48 17.35 -12.57 -0.59
N GLY A 49 16.32 -13.32 -1.00
CA GLY A 49 15.17 -12.76 -1.72
C GLY A 49 14.41 -11.71 -0.91
N GLN A 50 14.27 -11.94 0.40
CA GLN A 50 13.64 -11.01 1.33
C GLN A 50 14.41 -9.69 1.39
N LYS A 51 15.73 -9.73 1.58
CA LYS A 51 16.57 -8.51 1.60
C LYS A 51 16.49 -7.73 0.29
N LEU A 52 16.48 -8.44 -0.85
CA LEU A 52 16.35 -7.80 -2.16
C LEU A 52 14.97 -7.14 -2.33
N ALA A 53 13.89 -7.84 -1.97
CA ALA A 53 12.53 -7.32 -2.06
C ALA A 53 12.33 -6.10 -1.13
N GLU A 54 12.84 -6.17 0.10
CA GLU A 54 12.80 -5.05 1.05
C GLU A 54 13.55 -3.82 0.51
N GLY A 55 14.69 -4.01 -0.16
CA GLY A 55 15.42 -2.91 -0.80
C GLY A 55 14.61 -2.22 -1.89
N ILE A 56 13.93 -2.98 -2.75
CA ILE A 56 13.06 -2.42 -3.80
C ILE A 56 11.89 -1.65 -3.18
N VAL A 57 11.16 -2.25 -2.24
CA VAL A 57 10.02 -1.62 -1.55
C VAL A 57 10.45 -0.37 -0.78
N ARG A 58 11.64 -0.39 -0.17
CA ARG A 58 12.21 0.77 0.51
C ARG A 58 12.48 1.93 -0.44
N LYS A 59 13.08 1.65 -1.61
CA LYS A 59 13.33 2.67 -2.65
C LYS A 59 12.04 3.24 -3.20
N HIS A 60 11.04 2.38 -3.45
CA HIS A 60 9.69 2.80 -3.85
C HIS A 60 9.11 3.80 -2.85
N ARG A 61 8.97 3.38 -1.58
CA ARG A 61 8.32 4.17 -0.53
C ARG A 61 9.06 5.49 -0.24
N LEU A 62 10.39 5.51 -0.35
CA LEU A 62 11.18 6.75 -0.26
C LEU A 62 11.02 7.65 -1.48
N ALA A 63 10.89 7.09 -2.69
CA ALA A 63 10.58 7.85 -3.88
C ALA A 63 9.20 8.51 -3.77
N GLU A 64 8.19 7.79 -3.27
CA GLU A 64 6.86 8.36 -2.99
C GLU A 64 6.93 9.55 -2.04
N CYS A 65 7.64 9.41 -0.90
CA CYS A 65 7.88 10.53 0.02
C CYS A 65 8.48 11.74 -0.70
N PHE A 66 9.52 11.53 -1.51
CA PHE A 66 10.15 12.62 -2.25
C PHE A 66 9.20 13.28 -3.25
N LEU A 67 8.53 12.46 -4.07
CA LEU A 67 7.65 12.92 -5.15
C LEU A 67 6.44 13.69 -4.61
N ILE A 68 5.91 13.29 -3.46
CA ILE A 68 4.75 13.94 -2.82
C ILE A 68 5.20 15.11 -1.96
N ASP A 69 6.05 14.87 -0.96
CA ASP A 69 6.34 15.86 0.09
C ASP A 69 7.26 16.99 -0.40
N VAL A 70 8.11 16.72 -1.39
CA VAL A 70 9.09 17.70 -1.90
C VAL A 70 8.67 18.26 -3.25
N LEU A 71 8.20 17.41 -4.18
CA LEU A 71 7.80 17.85 -5.52
C LEU A 71 6.32 18.19 -5.65
N GLY A 72 5.48 17.82 -4.67
CA GLY A 72 4.06 18.17 -4.66
C GLY A 72 3.23 17.45 -5.73
N LEU A 73 3.66 16.26 -6.17
CA LEU A 73 2.86 15.44 -7.09
C LEU A 73 1.64 14.85 -6.37
N SER A 74 0.58 14.58 -7.14
CA SER A 74 -0.56 13.83 -6.61
C SER A 74 -0.16 12.40 -6.27
N TRP A 75 -0.90 11.76 -5.36
CA TRP A 75 -0.66 10.38 -4.93
C TRP A 75 -0.57 9.40 -6.11
N SER A 76 -1.55 9.43 -7.03
CA SER A 76 -1.54 8.54 -8.20
C SER A 76 -0.32 8.76 -9.10
N THR A 77 0.05 10.03 -9.34
CA THR A 77 1.22 10.34 -10.19
C THR A 77 2.51 9.90 -9.52
N ALA A 78 2.66 10.19 -8.22
CA ALA A 78 3.84 9.83 -7.46
C ALA A 78 4.03 8.32 -7.38
N HIS A 79 2.98 7.55 -7.12
CA HIS A 79 3.04 6.08 -7.09
C HIS A 79 3.52 5.51 -8.44
N HIS A 80 2.93 5.97 -9.55
CA HIS A 80 3.33 5.54 -10.88
C HIS A 80 4.80 5.89 -11.24
N GLU A 81 5.30 7.03 -10.78
CA GLU A 81 6.70 7.41 -10.96
C GLU A 81 7.63 6.63 -10.01
N ALA A 82 7.22 6.39 -8.77
CA ALA A 82 7.96 5.59 -7.79
C ALA A 82 8.19 4.16 -8.28
N CYS A 83 7.18 3.52 -8.90
CA CYS A 83 7.32 2.20 -9.55
C CYS A 83 8.43 2.16 -10.62
N LYS A 84 8.73 3.28 -11.27
CA LYS A 84 9.83 3.37 -12.25
C LYS A 84 11.16 3.65 -11.55
N TRP A 85 11.13 4.53 -10.55
CA TRP A 85 12.31 5.00 -9.82
C TRP A 85 12.93 3.89 -8.97
N GLU A 86 12.13 3.02 -8.36
CA GLU A 86 12.60 1.96 -7.46
C GLU A 86 13.66 1.03 -8.10
N HIS A 87 13.63 0.88 -9.43
CA HIS A 87 14.57 0.03 -10.17
C HIS A 87 15.85 0.76 -10.62
N VAL A 88 15.89 2.09 -10.55
CA VAL A 88 17.04 2.90 -10.98
C VAL A 88 17.71 3.66 -9.84
N ILE A 89 17.04 3.79 -8.68
CA ILE A 89 17.64 4.34 -7.46
C ILE A 89 18.75 3.38 -6.97
N THR A 90 19.97 3.91 -6.90
CA THR A 90 21.10 3.22 -6.29
C THR A 90 21.03 3.30 -4.77
N ASP A 91 21.77 2.44 -4.08
CA ASP A 91 21.80 2.41 -2.63
C ASP A 91 22.35 3.74 -2.04
N GLU A 92 23.30 4.38 -2.73
CA GLU A 92 23.81 5.70 -2.32
C GLU A 92 22.73 6.79 -2.40
N VAL A 93 21.91 6.76 -3.47
CA VAL A 93 20.80 7.70 -3.64
C VAL A 93 19.72 7.45 -2.60
N GLU A 94 19.41 6.18 -2.31
CA GLU A 94 18.44 5.81 -1.27
C GLU A 94 18.84 6.36 0.11
N VAL A 95 20.11 6.19 0.50
CA VAL A 95 20.63 6.73 1.77
C VAL A 95 20.54 8.26 1.80
N ALA A 96 20.86 8.92 0.70
CA ALA A 96 20.77 10.37 0.58
C ALA A 96 19.31 10.87 0.66
N LEU A 97 18.38 10.20 -0.03
CA LEU A 97 16.95 10.48 0.02
C LEU A 97 16.41 10.34 1.44
N SER A 98 16.68 9.21 2.10
CA SER A 98 16.23 8.95 3.46
C SER A 98 16.73 10.02 4.43
N LYS A 99 18.00 10.41 4.33
CA LYS A 99 18.57 11.50 5.15
C LYS A 99 17.91 12.85 4.87
N MET A 100 17.69 13.19 3.60
CA MET A 100 17.09 14.46 3.21
C MET A 100 15.65 14.58 3.71
N LEU A 101 14.89 13.48 3.65
CA LEU A 101 13.52 13.37 4.13
C LEU A 101 13.42 13.27 5.67
N GLY A 102 14.53 13.33 6.39
CA GLY A 102 14.54 13.27 7.86
C GLY A 102 14.34 11.86 8.45
N GLY A 103 14.58 10.82 7.67
CA GLY A 103 14.45 9.42 8.10
C GLY A 103 12.99 8.98 8.31
N PRO A 104 12.12 9.09 7.29
CA PRO A 104 10.72 8.70 7.42
C PRO A 104 10.59 7.21 7.74
N THR A 105 9.56 6.85 8.51
CA THR A 105 9.24 5.47 8.89
C THR A 105 8.08 4.86 8.11
N ALA A 106 7.35 5.68 7.36
CA ALA A 106 6.24 5.28 6.49
C ALA A 106 6.18 6.17 5.26
N CYS A 107 5.65 5.66 4.15
CA CYS A 107 5.35 6.47 2.97
C CYS A 107 4.08 7.33 3.17
N PRO A 108 3.76 8.23 2.24
CA PRO A 108 2.57 9.08 2.33
C PRO A 108 1.25 8.31 2.38
N HIS A 109 1.22 7.06 1.88
CA HIS A 109 0.09 6.13 1.97
C HIS A 109 0.00 5.39 3.32
N GLY A 110 0.96 5.63 4.23
CA GLY A 110 1.02 5.06 5.56
C GLY A 110 1.74 3.72 5.63
N ASN A 111 2.18 3.16 4.50
CA ASN A 111 2.87 1.88 4.46
C ASN A 111 4.29 2.00 5.03
N PRO A 112 4.73 1.05 5.87
CA PRO A 112 5.97 1.19 6.60
C PRO A 112 7.19 1.07 5.70
N ILE A 113 8.19 1.93 5.86
CA ILE A 113 9.42 1.81 5.06
C ILE A 113 10.25 0.64 5.62
N PRO A 114 10.62 -0.38 4.83
CA PRO A 114 11.45 -1.49 5.31
C PRO A 114 12.72 -1.01 6.00
N GLY A 115 13.12 -1.67 7.09
CA GLY A 115 14.30 -1.30 7.88
C GLY A 115 14.17 -0.01 8.71
N SER A 116 13.02 0.66 8.73
CA SER A 116 12.81 1.89 9.52
C SER A 116 12.36 1.66 10.99
N GLY A 117 12.22 0.40 11.41
CA GLY A 117 11.83 0.05 12.79
C GLY A 117 10.32 0.11 13.07
N HIS A 118 9.48 -0.01 12.04
CA HIS A 118 8.02 -0.01 12.21
C HIS A 118 7.50 -1.21 13.02
N SER A 119 6.45 -0.97 13.81
CA SER A 119 5.77 -1.99 14.61
C SER A 119 4.49 -2.45 13.90
N ASN A 120 4.29 -3.76 13.77
CA ASN A 120 3.07 -4.33 13.21
C ASN A 120 1.86 -3.96 14.09
N MET A 121 1.07 -3.00 13.63
CA MET A 121 -0.21 -2.66 14.23
C MET A 121 -1.30 -3.55 13.63
N LEU A 122 -2.17 -4.11 14.49
CA LEU A 122 -3.39 -4.76 14.01
C LEU A 122 -4.34 -3.68 13.50
N LEU A 123 -4.53 -3.64 12.18
CA LEU A 123 -5.45 -2.73 11.50
C LEU A 123 -6.68 -3.50 11.04
N THR A 124 -7.79 -2.78 10.90
CA THR A 124 -9.05 -3.34 10.44
C THR A 124 -9.51 -2.60 9.19
N PRO A 125 -10.17 -3.27 8.23
CA PRO A 125 -10.79 -2.59 7.10
C PRO A 125 -11.87 -1.59 7.54
N LEU A 126 -12.02 -0.49 6.81
CA LEU A 126 -13.04 0.53 7.07
C LEU A 126 -14.46 -0.05 7.10
N ASN A 127 -14.77 -0.99 6.19
CA ASN A 127 -16.09 -1.61 6.11
C ASN A 127 -16.46 -2.50 7.31
N THR A 128 -15.55 -2.72 8.26
CA THR A 128 -15.84 -3.41 9.51
C THR A 128 -16.19 -2.46 10.66
N ILE A 129 -16.01 -1.15 10.50
CA ILE A 129 -16.27 -0.14 11.54
C ILE A 129 -17.78 0.13 11.66
N GLU A 130 -18.32 0.00 12.87
CA GLU A 130 -19.74 0.17 13.14
C GLU A 130 -20.23 1.58 12.81
N VAL A 131 -21.50 1.68 12.40
CA VAL A 131 -22.11 2.98 12.09
C VAL A 131 -22.20 3.82 13.37
N GLY A 132 -21.71 5.05 13.30
CA GLY A 132 -21.59 5.96 14.44
C GLY A 132 -20.18 6.00 15.05
N ASP A 133 -19.35 4.98 14.80
CA ASP A 133 -17.99 4.93 15.35
C ASP A 133 -17.01 5.79 14.54
N SER A 134 -16.02 6.31 15.27
CA SER A 134 -14.91 7.07 14.67
C SER A 134 -13.73 6.17 14.33
N PHE A 135 -13.06 6.49 13.24
CA PHE A 135 -11.87 5.80 12.77
C PHE A 135 -10.76 6.80 12.42
N THR A 136 -9.51 6.33 12.45
CA THR A 136 -8.35 7.02 11.90
C THR A 136 -7.85 6.22 10.71
N VAL A 137 -7.69 6.86 9.55
CA VAL A 137 -7.01 6.24 8.40
C VAL A 137 -5.56 5.98 8.78
N VAL A 138 -5.10 4.74 8.64
CA VAL A 138 -3.72 4.38 9.00
C VAL A 138 -2.92 4.01 7.76
N ARG A 139 -3.48 3.15 6.90
CA ARG A 139 -2.78 2.64 5.71
C ARG A 139 -3.73 2.52 4.52
N ILE A 140 -3.22 2.88 3.36
CA ILE A 140 -3.79 2.47 2.07
C ILE A 140 -3.10 1.16 1.69
N SER A 141 -3.87 0.14 1.32
CA SER A 141 -3.27 -1.12 0.87
C SER A 141 -2.67 -0.96 -0.53
N GLU A 142 -1.63 -1.74 -0.83
CA GLU A 142 -0.99 -1.79 -2.16
C GLU A 142 -2.01 -2.06 -3.30
N GLU A 143 -3.01 -2.91 -3.07
CA GLU A 143 -4.06 -3.17 -4.08
C GLU A 143 -4.88 -1.91 -4.44
N LEU A 144 -5.04 -0.98 -3.50
CA LEU A 144 -5.68 0.32 -3.77
C LEU A 144 -4.73 1.28 -4.46
N GLU A 145 -3.42 1.20 -4.22
CA GLU A 145 -2.42 2.01 -4.93
C GLU A 145 -2.33 1.61 -6.40
N GLU A 146 -2.45 0.31 -6.70
CA GLU A 146 -2.48 -0.22 -8.07
C GLU A 146 -3.84 -0.01 -8.78
N THR A 147 -4.92 0.25 -8.03
CA THR A 147 -6.26 0.39 -8.60
C THR A 147 -6.47 1.79 -9.20
N ALA A 148 -6.76 1.82 -10.50
CA ALA A 148 -7.02 3.07 -11.22
C ALA A 148 -8.12 3.91 -10.55
N GLY A 149 -7.78 5.16 -10.20
CA GLY A 149 -8.70 6.13 -9.60
C GLY A 149 -8.96 5.97 -8.10
N ALA A 150 -8.47 4.90 -7.45
CA ALA A 150 -8.66 4.71 -6.02
C ALA A 150 -7.89 5.76 -5.20
N LEU A 151 -6.62 6.02 -5.52
CA LEU A 151 -5.84 7.07 -4.87
C LEU A 151 -6.42 8.47 -5.09
N ASP A 152 -6.87 8.78 -6.32
CA ASP A 152 -7.50 10.06 -6.62
C ASP A 152 -8.80 10.25 -5.82
N THR A 153 -9.59 9.18 -5.68
CA THR A 153 -10.82 9.16 -4.88
C THR A 153 -10.51 9.43 -3.40
N LEU A 154 -9.51 8.76 -2.83
CA LEU A 154 -9.11 8.93 -1.43
C LEU A 154 -8.54 10.33 -1.16
N GLU A 155 -7.70 10.84 -2.07
CA GLU A 155 -7.10 12.16 -1.99
C GLU A 155 -8.14 13.28 -2.09
N ALA A 156 -9.08 13.18 -3.05
CA ALA A 156 -10.17 14.12 -3.23
C ALA A 156 -11.09 14.20 -2.00
N ASN A 157 -11.28 13.07 -1.31
CA ASN A 157 -12.11 12.96 -0.10
C ASN A 157 -11.34 13.15 1.21
N LYS A 158 -10.05 13.54 1.15
CA LYS A 158 -9.19 13.76 2.33
C LYS A 158 -9.06 12.56 3.26
N MET A 159 -9.18 11.35 2.71
CA MET A 159 -9.01 10.09 3.41
C MET A 159 -7.53 9.68 3.46
N LEU A 160 -6.71 10.55 4.06
CA LEU A 160 -5.25 10.39 4.15
C LEU A 160 -4.84 9.78 5.50
N PRO A 161 -3.73 9.02 5.61
CA PRO A 161 -3.17 8.57 6.87
C PRO A 161 -3.10 9.68 7.92
N GLY A 162 -3.50 9.32 9.14
CA GLY A 162 -3.61 10.24 10.28
C GLY A 162 -4.91 11.06 10.31
N LYS A 163 -5.72 11.07 9.24
CA LYS A 163 -7.01 11.77 9.22
C LYS A 163 -8.10 10.93 9.88
N VAL A 164 -8.99 11.63 10.58
CA VAL A 164 -10.09 11.04 11.35
C VAL A 164 -11.40 11.23 10.61
N GLY A 165 -12.27 10.22 10.68
CA GLY A 165 -13.63 10.31 10.20
C GLY A 165 -14.59 9.47 11.05
N THR A 166 -15.88 9.57 10.72
CA THR A 166 -16.95 8.80 11.35
C THR A 166 -17.76 8.08 10.29
N VAL A 167 -18.13 6.82 10.56
CA VAL A 167 -19.03 6.07 9.68
C VAL A 167 -20.45 6.56 9.91
N SER A 168 -21.10 7.07 8.85
CA SER A 168 -22.46 7.61 8.91
C SER A 168 -23.53 6.62 8.45
N ASN A 169 -23.20 5.74 7.51
CA ASN A 169 -24.09 4.73 6.98
C ASN A 169 -23.29 3.58 6.35
N ARG A 170 -23.90 2.41 6.23
CA ARG A 170 -23.39 1.26 5.50
C ARG A 170 -24.49 0.62 4.67
N THR A 171 -24.22 0.39 3.40
CA THR A 171 -25.13 -0.30 2.48
C THR A 171 -24.95 -1.82 2.58
N THR A 172 -25.93 -2.57 2.08
CA THR A 172 -25.92 -4.05 2.12
C THR A 172 -24.83 -4.69 1.25
N ASP A 173 -24.36 -3.98 0.22
CA ASP A 173 -23.25 -4.39 -0.65
C ASP A 173 -21.85 -4.05 -0.08
N GLY A 174 -21.80 -3.46 1.12
CA GLY A 174 -20.57 -3.18 1.84
C GLY A 174 -19.95 -1.80 1.57
N ALA A 175 -20.59 -0.94 0.77
CA ALA A 175 -20.17 0.45 0.64
C ALA A 175 -20.45 1.22 1.95
N VAL A 176 -19.60 2.22 2.23
CA VAL A 176 -19.60 2.96 3.49
C VAL A 176 -19.70 4.45 3.20
N SER A 177 -20.63 5.14 3.87
CA SER A 177 -20.68 6.60 3.85
C SER A 177 -19.93 7.16 5.04
N VAL A 178 -18.93 7.99 4.81
CA VAL A 178 -18.06 8.56 5.85
C VAL A 178 -18.16 10.08 5.91
N MET A 179 -17.98 10.64 7.11
CA MET A 179 -17.75 12.07 7.29
C MET A 179 -16.33 12.27 7.84
N MET A 180 -15.47 12.92 7.08
CA MET A 180 -14.11 13.26 7.51
C MET A 180 -14.14 14.52 8.37
N SER A 181 -13.43 14.52 9.51
CA SER A 181 -13.44 15.64 10.46
C SER A 181 -12.89 16.94 9.89
N ASP A 182 -11.98 16.83 8.91
CA ASP A 182 -11.30 17.97 8.28
C ASP A 182 -11.95 18.39 6.94
N SER A 183 -13.07 17.76 6.54
CA SER A 183 -13.75 18.12 5.30
C SER A 183 -14.69 19.31 5.53
N ALA A 184 -14.61 20.32 4.67
CA ALA A 184 -15.57 21.41 4.62
C ALA A 184 -16.94 20.98 4.07
N GLN A 185 -17.07 19.72 3.62
CA GLN A 185 -18.31 19.16 3.09
C GLN A 185 -19.23 18.76 4.25
N SER A 186 -20.44 19.31 4.25
CA SER A 186 -21.48 18.98 5.23
C SER A 186 -22.19 17.65 4.94
N ALA A 187 -21.85 16.97 3.85
CA ALA A 187 -22.51 15.75 3.40
C ALA A 187 -21.54 14.56 3.49
N PRO A 188 -22.01 13.36 3.91
CA PRO A 188 -21.19 12.17 3.87
C PRO A 188 -20.74 11.80 2.45
N THR A 189 -19.49 11.37 2.33
CA THR A 189 -18.94 10.79 1.09
C THR A 189 -19.21 9.29 1.07
N ALA A 190 -19.78 8.79 -0.03
CA ALA A 190 -19.88 7.36 -0.27
C ALA A 190 -18.54 6.81 -0.80
N ILE A 191 -18.04 5.77 -0.13
CA ILE A 191 -16.87 4.99 -0.51
C ILE A 191 -17.38 3.60 -0.88
N ASP A 192 -17.05 3.13 -2.08
CA ASP A 192 -17.53 1.83 -2.55
C ASP A 192 -17.01 0.66 -1.69
N SER A 193 -17.59 -0.52 -1.90
CA SER A 193 -17.24 -1.73 -1.15
C SER A 193 -15.83 -2.22 -1.44
N PHE A 194 -15.25 -1.90 -2.61
CA PHE A 194 -13.89 -2.29 -2.96
C PHE A 194 -12.86 -1.48 -2.16
N ILE A 195 -12.99 -0.15 -2.14
CA ILE A 195 -12.12 0.74 -1.38
C ILE A 195 -12.30 0.52 0.12
N SER A 196 -13.54 0.50 0.61
CA SER A 196 -13.80 0.39 2.05
C SER A 196 -13.37 -0.95 2.67
N SER A 197 -13.32 -2.04 1.89
CA SER A 197 -12.80 -3.33 2.35
C SER A 197 -11.27 -3.42 2.40
N ARG A 198 -10.57 -2.42 1.85
CA ARG A 198 -9.10 -2.42 1.69
C ARG A 198 -8.42 -1.21 2.32
N LEU A 199 -9.17 -0.17 2.61
CA LEU A 199 -8.70 0.97 3.39
C LEU A 199 -8.53 0.53 4.86
N LEU A 200 -7.29 0.56 5.34
CA LEU A 200 -6.94 0.08 6.68
C LEU A 200 -6.98 1.23 7.69
N VAL A 201 -7.79 1.03 8.72
CA VAL A 201 -8.09 2.04 9.74
C VAL A 201 -7.85 1.48 11.15
N SER A 202 -7.80 2.38 12.12
CA SER A 202 -7.84 2.05 13.55
C SER A 202 -9.00 2.79 14.22
N THR A 203 -9.59 2.18 15.25
CA THR A 203 -10.51 2.86 16.16
C THR A 203 -9.73 3.32 17.38
N LYS A 204 -10.00 4.54 17.86
CA LYS A 204 -9.57 4.90 19.22
C LYS A 204 -10.48 4.13 20.17
N LYS A 205 -9.92 3.19 20.93
CA LYS A 205 -10.56 2.74 22.17
C LYS A 205 -10.48 3.82 23.23
#